data_AF-A0A521G514-F1
#
_entry.id   AF-A0A521G514-F1
#
_cell.length_a   1.000
_cell.length_b   1.000
_cell.length_c   1.000
_cell.angle_alpha   90.00
_cell.angle_beta   90.00
_cell.angle_gamma   90.00
#
_symmetry.space_group_name_H-M   'P 1'
#
loop_
_entity.id
_entity.type
_entity.pdbx_description
1 polymer ?
#
loop_
_entity_poly.entity_id
_entity_poly.type
_entity_poly.pdbx_seq_one_letter_code
_entity_poly.pdbx_strand_id
1 'polypeptide(L)'
;MQQQRQNLNRREKRALARILLAAFVLALLFLAVTPGRSLHSYFSVKKKIAIVEAENRLLLRETVQLNEEIKLLQHDDQYLEKIAREKYGMLKKNEEVYYTQPIESAEQSSEIETEETVQ
;
A
#
# COMPACT_ATOMS: atom_id res chain seq x y z
N MET A 1 -45.91 -35.57 -50.19
CA MET A 1 -45.09 -35.57 -48.96
C MET A 1 -45.97 -35.17 -47.78
N GLN A 2 -46.78 -36.10 -47.28
CA GLN A 2 -47.74 -35.83 -46.19
C GLN A 2 -47.01 -35.92 -44.85
N GLN A 3 -46.91 -34.79 -44.16
CA GLN A 3 -46.38 -34.74 -42.79
C GLN A 3 -47.36 -35.47 -41.87
N GLN A 4 -46.99 -36.68 -41.49
CA GLN A 4 -47.70 -37.49 -40.53
C GLN A 4 -47.59 -36.82 -39.15
N ARG A 5 -48.53 -35.92 -38.84
CA ARG A 5 -48.67 -35.34 -37.51
C ARG A 5 -49.12 -36.44 -36.55
N GLN A 6 -48.16 -37.07 -35.90
CA GLN A 6 -48.44 -38.06 -34.87
C GLN A 6 -49.20 -37.38 -33.72
N ASN A 7 -50.41 -37.86 -33.47
CA ASN A 7 -51.22 -37.45 -32.34
C ASN A 7 -50.58 -38.00 -31.06
N LEU A 8 -49.70 -37.21 -30.46
CA LEU A 8 -49.02 -37.54 -29.20
C LEU A 8 -50.04 -37.92 -28.13
N ASN A 9 -49.93 -39.15 -27.64
CA ASN A 9 -50.81 -39.71 -26.64
C ASN A 9 -50.69 -38.86 -25.35
N ARG A 10 -51.78 -38.64 -24.59
CA ARG A 10 -51.75 -37.73 -23.41
C ARG A 10 -50.66 -38.12 -22.38
N ARG A 11 -50.29 -39.40 -22.37
CA ARG A 11 -49.21 -39.98 -21.55
C ARG A 11 -47.81 -39.60 -22.08
N GLU A 12 -47.61 -39.62 -23.38
CA GLU A 12 -46.35 -39.23 -24.05
C GLU A 12 -46.09 -37.74 -23.88
N LYS A 13 -47.12 -36.88 -23.99
CA LYS A 13 -46.98 -35.44 -23.72
C LYS A 13 -46.51 -35.15 -22.28
N ARG A 14 -47.02 -35.92 -21.30
CA ARG A 14 -46.60 -35.79 -19.89
C ARG A 14 -45.18 -36.32 -19.67
N ALA A 15 -44.80 -37.40 -20.34
CA ALA A 15 -43.43 -37.93 -20.29
C ALA A 15 -42.44 -36.94 -20.92
N LEU A 16 -42.75 -36.38 -22.09
CA LEU A 16 -41.96 -35.35 -22.75
C LEU A 16 -41.86 -34.08 -21.90
N ALA A 17 -42.95 -33.64 -21.27
CA ALA A 17 -42.92 -32.48 -20.36
C ALA A 17 -42.01 -32.73 -19.15
N ARG A 18 -42.00 -33.94 -18.58
CA ARG A 18 -41.10 -34.31 -17.48
C ARG A 18 -39.64 -34.37 -17.92
N ILE A 19 -39.36 -34.89 -19.12
CA ILE A 19 -38.01 -34.93 -19.68
C ILE A 19 -37.50 -33.51 -19.95
N LEU A 20 -38.33 -32.64 -20.51
CA LEU A 20 -37.99 -31.23 -20.73
C LEU A 20 -37.76 -30.50 -19.40
N LEU A 21 -38.59 -30.75 -18.39
CA LEU A 21 -38.39 -30.18 -17.06
C LEU A 21 -37.09 -30.69 -16.43
N ALA A 22 -36.81 -31.99 -16.52
CA ALA A 22 -35.57 -32.57 -16.02
C ALA A 22 -34.35 -32.00 -16.75
N ALA A 23 -34.40 -31.87 -18.08
CA ALA A 23 -33.34 -31.26 -18.88
C ALA A 23 -33.13 -29.78 -18.52
N PHE A 24 -34.23 -29.03 -18.28
CA PHE A 24 -34.17 -27.64 -17.85
C PHE A 24 -33.53 -27.50 -16.47
N VAL A 25 -33.92 -28.34 -15.51
CA VAL A 25 -33.32 -28.39 -14.18
C VAL A 25 -31.84 -28.76 -14.28
N LEU A 26 -31.49 -29.74 -15.12
CA LEU A 26 -30.10 -30.17 -15.33
C LEU A 26 -29.26 -29.06 -15.96
N ALA A 27 -29.81 -28.29 -16.91
CA ALA A 27 -29.16 -27.14 -17.51
C ALA A 27 -28.93 -26.00 -16.50
N LEU A 28 -29.90 -25.74 -15.62
CA LEU A 28 -29.73 -24.79 -14.51
C LEU A 28 -28.68 -25.25 -13.51
N LEU A 29 -28.66 -26.54 -13.19
CA LEU A 29 -27.65 -27.15 -12.32
C LEU A 29 -26.25 -27.06 -12.95
N PHE A 30 -26.13 -27.32 -14.25
CA PHE A 30 -24.88 -27.18 -15.00
C PHE A 30 -24.39 -25.71 -15.04
N LEU A 31 -25.31 -24.77 -15.22
CA LEU A 31 -25.00 -23.34 -15.17
C LEU A 31 -24.58 -22.88 -13.77
N ALA A 32 -25.22 -23.42 -12.73
CA ALA A 32 -24.88 -23.14 -11.33
C ALA A 32 -23.56 -23.79 -10.88
N VAL A 33 -23.24 -24.97 -11.42
CA VAL A 33 -21.99 -25.71 -11.14
C VAL A 33 -20.80 -25.12 -11.90
N THR A 34 -21.01 -24.20 -12.85
CA THR A 34 -19.89 -23.50 -13.52
C THR A 34 -19.23 -22.54 -12.51
N PRO A 35 -18.07 -22.90 -11.91
CA PRO A 35 -17.51 -22.12 -10.83
C PRO A 35 -16.82 -20.91 -11.47
N GLY A 36 -17.38 -19.71 -11.27
CA GLY A 36 -16.60 -18.47 -11.32
C GLY A 36 -16.68 -17.59 -12.58
N ARG A 37 -17.62 -17.79 -13.51
CA ARG A 37 -17.66 -16.98 -14.75
C ARG A 37 -18.90 -16.14 -15.04
N SER A 38 -19.86 -15.99 -14.11
CA SER A 38 -21.10 -15.29 -14.47
C SER A 38 -20.97 -13.75 -14.45
N LEU A 39 -20.75 -13.07 -13.33
CA LEU A 39 -20.57 -11.59 -13.34
C LEU A 39 -19.64 -11.07 -12.24
N HIS A 40 -19.51 -11.80 -11.12
CA HIS A 40 -18.70 -11.38 -9.98
C HIS A 40 -17.18 -11.27 -10.28
N SER A 41 -16.67 -12.10 -11.20
CA SER A 41 -15.26 -12.05 -11.60
C SER A 41 -14.91 -10.71 -12.27
N TYR A 42 -15.80 -10.15 -13.09
CA TYR A 42 -15.54 -8.91 -13.80
C TYR A 42 -15.36 -7.71 -12.85
N PHE A 43 -16.23 -7.59 -11.84
CA PHE A 43 -16.09 -6.54 -10.82
C PHE A 43 -14.84 -6.72 -9.95
N SER A 44 -14.49 -7.97 -9.65
CA SER A 44 -13.29 -8.28 -8.86
C SER A 44 -12.02 -7.94 -9.63
N VAL A 45 -11.98 -8.25 -10.92
CA VAL A 45 -10.87 -7.89 -11.82
C VAL A 45 -10.78 -6.38 -12.01
N LYS A 46 -11.89 -5.68 -12.20
CA LYS A 46 -11.91 -4.22 -12.33
C LYS A 46 -11.41 -3.51 -11.06
N LYS A 47 -11.77 -4.01 -9.88
CA LYS A 47 -11.23 -3.50 -8.61
C LYS A 47 -9.72 -3.75 -8.49
N LYS A 48 -9.25 -4.94 -8.86
CA LYS A 48 -7.81 -5.27 -8.85
C LYS A 48 -7.01 -4.36 -9.78
N ILE A 49 -7.51 -4.09 -10.98
CA ILE A 49 -6.88 -3.15 -11.92
C ILE A 49 -6.75 -1.76 -11.29
N ALA A 50 -7.83 -1.24 -10.70
CA ALA A 50 -7.81 0.09 -10.09
C ALA A 50 -6.82 0.19 -8.91
N ILE A 51 -6.69 -0.87 -8.10
CA ILE A 51 -5.73 -0.93 -6.99
C ILE A 51 -4.31 -0.93 -7.53
N VAL A 52 -4.00 -1.83 -8.48
CA VAL A 52 -2.66 -1.95 -9.06
C VAL A 52 -2.25 -0.67 -9.78
N GLU A 53 -3.16 -0.02 -10.50
CA GLU A 53 -2.89 1.28 -11.12
C GLU A 53 -2.63 2.39 -10.09
N ALA A 54 -3.34 2.39 -8.96
CA ALA A 54 -3.11 3.36 -7.89
C ALA A 54 -1.74 3.14 -7.25
N GLU A 55 -1.38 1.90 -6.94
CA GLU A 55 -0.05 1.53 -6.43
C GLU A 55 1.05 1.90 -7.42
N ASN A 56 0.86 1.61 -8.71
CA ASN A 56 1.84 1.95 -9.74
C ASN A 56 2.05 3.48 -9.82
N ARG A 57 0.98 4.28 -9.79
CA ARG A 57 1.10 5.74 -9.76
C ARG A 57 1.80 6.26 -8.50
N LEU A 58 1.57 5.66 -7.35
CA LEU A 58 2.25 6.03 -6.10
C LEU A 58 3.75 5.73 -6.20
N LEU A 59 4.11 4.52 -6.63
CA LEU A 59 5.51 4.11 -6.83
C LEU A 59 6.22 4.98 -7.89
N LEU A 60 5.53 5.35 -8.97
CA LEU A 60 6.10 6.27 -9.96
C LEU A 60 6.38 7.66 -9.38
N ARG A 61 5.51 8.17 -8.50
CA ARG A 61 5.78 9.45 -7.83
C ARG A 61 6.94 9.34 -6.85
N GLU A 62 6.99 8.27 -6.08
CA GLU A 62 8.07 8.01 -5.12
C GLU A 62 9.42 7.86 -5.83
N THR A 63 9.47 7.14 -6.94
CA THR A 63 10.70 7.01 -7.74
C THR A 63 11.15 8.34 -8.32
N VAL A 64 10.25 9.21 -8.78
CA VAL A 64 10.63 10.57 -9.24
C VAL A 64 11.20 11.39 -8.08
N GLN A 65 10.51 11.41 -6.93
CA GLN A 65 10.96 12.16 -5.75
C GLN A 65 12.32 11.66 -5.23
N LEU A 66 12.50 10.34 -5.11
CA LEU A 66 13.76 9.76 -4.69
C LEU A 66 14.90 10.06 -5.68
N ASN A 67 14.63 10.05 -6.98
CA ASN A 67 15.64 10.42 -7.97
C ASN A 67 16.02 11.90 -7.89
N GLU A 68 15.07 12.78 -7.60
CA GLU A 68 15.37 14.20 -7.34
C GLU A 68 16.19 14.36 -6.06
N GLU A 69 15.84 13.68 -4.97
CA GLU A 69 16.61 13.69 -3.72
C GLU A 69 18.03 13.15 -3.93
N ILE A 70 18.20 12.05 -4.67
CA ILE A 70 19.51 11.50 -5.03
C ILE A 70 20.32 12.53 -5.82
N LYS A 71 19.71 13.22 -6.80
CA LYS A 71 20.41 14.25 -7.57
C LYS A 71 20.89 15.39 -6.69
N LEU A 72 20.05 15.87 -5.77
CA LEU A 72 20.42 16.91 -4.81
C LEU A 72 21.55 16.42 -3.91
N LEU A 73 21.46 15.23 -3.34
CA LEU A 73 22.52 14.67 -2.49
C LEU A 73 23.85 14.46 -3.23
N GLN A 74 23.82 14.20 -4.54
CA GLN A 74 25.02 13.95 -5.34
C GLN A 74 25.69 15.22 -5.89
N HIS A 75 24.91 16.26 -6.16
CA HIS A 75 25.40 17.45 -6.89
C HIS A 75 25.35 18.74 -6.05
N ASP A 76 24.66 18.73 -4.91
CA ASP A 76 24.57 19.87 -3.99
C ASP A 76 25.24 19.52 -2.65
N ASP A 77 26.49 19.95 -2.51
CA ASP A 77 27.30 19.73 -1.32
C ASP A 77 26.69 20.37 -0.06
N GLN A 78 25.98 21.50 -0.19
CA GLN A 78 25.34 22.15 0.95
C GLN A 78 24.14 21.34 1.43
N TYR A 79 23.34 20.83 0.49
CA TYR A 79 22.22 19.96 0.81
C TYR A 79 22.69 18.65 1.45
N LEU A 80 23.76 18.06 0.94
CA LEU A 80 24.37 16.86 1.53
C LEU A 80 24.88 17.12 2.96
N GLU A 81 25.62 18.21 3.19
CA GLU A 81 26.12 18.59 4.52
C GLU A 81 24.98 18.80 5.52
N LYS A 82 23.90 19.47 5.08
CA LYS A 82 22.70 19.66 5.89
C LYS A 82 22.08 18.32 6.31
N ILE A 83 21.85 17.41 5.36
CA ILE A 83 21.28 16.08 5.66
C ILE A 83 22.23 15.25 6.53
N ALA A 84 23.54 15.31 6.30
CA ALA A 84 24.54 14.62 7.11
C ALA A 84 24.50 15.07 8.58
N ARG A 85 24.37 16.38 8.83
CA ARG A 85 24.24 16.95 10.17
C ARG A 85 22.88 16.68 10.81
N GLU A 86 21.78 16.94 10.10
CA GLU A 86 20.42 16.88 10.66
C GLU A 86 19.92 15.44 10.84
N LYS A 87 20.09 14.56 9.84
CA LYS A 87 19.59 13.18 9.89
C LYS A 87 20.56 12.23 10.58
N TYR A 88 21.87 12.45 10.43
CA TYR A 88 22.89 11.48 10.86
C TYR A 88 23.85 12.02 11.92
N GLY A 89 23.77 13.29 12.32
CA GLY A 89 24.66 13.88 13.33
C GLY A 89 26.13 13.86 12.93
N MET A 90 26.43 13.77 11.63
CA MET A 90 27.81 13.72 11.14
C MET A 90 28.50 15.07 11.27
N LEU A 91 29.76 15.05 11.65
CA LEU A 91 30.62 16.22 11.85
C LEU A 91 31.79 16.16 10.86
N LYS A 92 32.33 17.31 10.47
CA LYS A 92 33.59 17.34 9.71
C LYS A 92 34.74 16.82 10.59
N LYS A 93 35.83 16.38 9.96
CA LYS A 93 37.00 15.83 10.67
C LYS A 93 37.61 16.79 11.70
N ASN A 94 37.33 18.08 11.59
CA ASN A 94 37.83 19.16 12.42
C ASN A 94 36.73 19.78 13.31
N GLU A 95 35.61 19.09 13.51
CA GLU A 95 34.48 19.54 14.36
C GLU A 95 34.31 18.58 15.55
N GLU A 96 34.08 19.12 16.75
CA GLU A 96 33.85 18.36 17.99
C GLU A 96 32.52 18.76 18.62
N VAL A 97 31.84 17.80 19.27
CA VAL A 97 30.57 18.03 19.97
C VAL A 97 30.87 18.46 21.41
N TYR A 98 30.34 19.62 21.79
CA TYR A 98 30.38 20.10 23.17
C TYR A 98 29.04 19.81 23.85
N TYR A 99 29.07 19.04 24.93
CA TYR A 99 27.91 18.88 25.81
C TYR A 99 27.99 19.94 26.90
N THR A 100 27.04 20.88 26.91
CA THR A 100 26.91 21.82 28.02
C THR A 100 26.16 21.13 29.15
N GLN A 101 26.83 20.97 30.30
CA GLN A 101 26.12 20.64 31.53
C GLN A 101 25.46 21.92 32.08
N PRO A 102 24.23 21.85 32.59
CA PRO A 102 23.63 22.98 33.29
C PRO A 102 24.56 23.39 34.42
N ILE A 103 25.01 24.64 34.38
CA ILE A 103 25.89 25.20 35.41
C ILE A 103 24.99 25.45 36.63
N GLU A 104 24.97 24.49 37.55
CA GLU A 104 24.32 24.63 38.86
C GLU A 104 25.19 25.44 39.85
N SER A 105 26.35 25.94 39.41
CA SER A 105 27.39 26.53 40.25
C SER A 105 27.50 28.06 40.22
N ALA A 106 26.44 28.79 39.86
CA ALA A 106 26.41 30.25 40.02
C ALA A 106 26.37 30.72 41.49
N GLU A 107 26.26 29.82 42.47
CA GLU A 107 26.15 30.19 43.90
C GLU A 107 27.45 30.07 44.72
N GLN A 108 28.56 29.55 44.17
CA GLN A 108 29.73 29.22 44.99
C GLN A 108 30.97 30.09 44.77
N SER A 109 30.89 31.15 43.95
CA SER A 109 32.02 32.06 43.67
C SER A 109 32.01 33.36 44.47
N SER A 110 31.08 33.58 45.41
CA SER A 110 31.02 34.82 46.20
C SER A 110 31.62 34.75 47.62
N GLU A 111 32.19 33.61 48.04
CA GLU A 111 32.58 33.43 49.46
C GLU A 111 34.11 33.37 49.70
N ILE A 112 34.96 33.47 48.67
CA ILE A 112 36.43 33.32 48.83
C ILE A 112 37.16 34.66 49.04
N GLU A 113 36.51 35.82 48.91
CA GLU A 113 37.21 37.13 48.92
C GLU A 113 37.19 37.90 50.26
N THR A 114 36.98 37.25 51.42
CA THR A 114 36.96 37.97 52.72
C THR A 114 38.01 37.58 53.78
N GLU A 115 38.85 36.56 53.56
CA GLU A 115 39.80 36.11 54.61
C GLU A 115 41.29 36.43 54.37
N GLU A 116 41.66 37.35 53.47
CA GLU A 116 43.09 37.73 53.28
C GLU A 116 43.44 39.17 53.70
N THR A 117 42.71 39.73 54.66
CA THR A 117 43.13 40.96 55.37
C THR A 117 42.87 40.85 56.86
N VAL A 118 43.75 40.20 57.63
CA VAL A 118 44.29 40.65 58.95
C VAL A 118 45.31 39.60 59.41
N GLN A 119 46.61 39.84 59.18
CA GLN A 119 47.71 39.78 60.16
C GLN A 119 49.07 40.09 59.52
#